data_AF-A0A2X1PMS7-F1
#
_entry.id   AF-A0A2X1PMS7-F1
#
_cell.length_a   1.000
_cell.length_b   1.000
_cell.length_c   1.000
_cell.angle_alpha   90.00
_cell.angle_beta   90.00
_cell.angle_gamma   90.00
#
_symmetry.space_group_name_H-M   'P 1'
#
loop_
_entity.id
_entity.type
_entity.pdbx_description
1 polymer ?
#
loop_
_entity_poly.entity_id
_entity_poly.type
_entity_poly.pdbx_seq_one_letter_code
_entity_poly.pdbx_strand_id
1 'polypeptide(L)'
;MKDLVKFLKAQSKTSEDFDVIKIGLASPDMIRSWSFGEVKKPETINYRTFKPERDGLFCARIFGPVKDYECLCGKYKRLKHRGVICEKCGVEVTQTKVRRERMGHIELASPVAHIWFLKSLPSRIGLLLDMPLRDIERVLYFEMYIVTEPGMTDLERGQLLTEEQYLDAEDRWQDEF
;
A
#
# COMPACT_ATOMS: atom_id res chain seq x y z
N MET A 1 38.28 -23.68 -1.24
CA MET A 1 38.09 -23.17 0.15
C MET A 1 37.58 -21.74 0.20
N LYS A 2 38.15 -20.76 -0.53
CA LYS A 2 37.68 -19.36 -0.53
C LYS A 2 36.23 -19.19 -0.99
N ASP A 3 35.77 -19.99 -1.95
CA ASP A 3 34.39 -19.95 -2.43
C ASP A 3 33.39 -20.57 -1.45
N LEU A 4 33.83 -21.59 -0.68
CA LEU A 4 33.03 -22.19 0.39
C LEU A 4 32.84 -21.22 1.56
N VAL A 5 33.88 -20.44 1.89
CA VAL A 5 33.83 -19.38 2.90
C VAL A 5 32.94 -18.22 2.45
N LYS A 6 32.95 -17.85 1.15
CA LYS A 6 32.00 -16.89 0.58
C LYS A 6 30.56 -17.40 0.64
N PHE A 7 30.35 -18.69 0.37
CA PHE A 7 29.03 -19.33 0.44
C PHE A 7 28.48 -19.36 1.87
N LEU A 8 29.34 -19.66 2.86
CA LEU A 8 29.01 -19.62 4.29
C LEU A 8 28.75 -18.19 4.79
N LYS A 9 29.53 -17.18 4.35
CA LYS A 9 29.28 -15.76 4.66
C LYS A 9 27.99 -15.23 4.02
N ALA A 10 27.60 -15.75 2.86
CA ALA A 10 26.32 -15.41 2.22
C ALA A 10 25.14 -16.04 2.96
N GLN A 11 25.33 -17.22 3.58
CA GLN A 11 24.35 -17.81 4.49
C GLN A 11 24.29 -17.11 5.85
N SER A 12 25.40 -16.55 6.36
CA SER A 12 25.42 -15.82 7.64
C SER A 12 24.85 -14.39 7.56
N LYS A 13 24.45 -13.93 6.37
CA LYS A 13 23.73 -12.67 6.20
C LYS A 13 22.21 -12.85 6.38
N THR A 14 21.80 -13.89 7.11
CA THR A 14 20.44 -14.08 7.60
C THR A 14 20.40 -13.57 9.03
N SER A 15 19.69 -12.45 9.21
CA SER A 15 19.45 -11.73 10.47
C SER A 15 20.71 -11.43 11.28
N GLU A 16 21.33 -10.28 11.02
CA GLU A 16 22.07 -9.61 12.10
C GLU A 16 21.07 -9.45 13.26
N ASP A 17 21.42 -9.96 14.43
CA ASP A 17 20.65 -9.68 15.64
C ASP A 17 20.56 -8.15 15.78
N PHE A 18 19.35 -7.62 15.99
CA PHE A 18 19.13 -6.19 16.12
C PHE A 18 19.00 -5.82 17.60
N ASP A 19 19.64 -4.72 17.99
CA ASP A 19 19.57 -4.21 19.37
C ASP A 19 18.42 -3.22 19.59
N VAL A 20 17.89 -2.61 18.52
CA VAL A 20 16.91 -1.51 18.60
C VAL A 20 15.78 -1.69 17.59
N ILE A 21 14.54 -1.43 18.04
CA ILE A 21 13.35 -1.35 17.18
C ILE A 21 12.88 0.10 17.10
N LYS A 22 12.63 0.58 15.88
CA LYS A 22 12.02 1.89 15.61
C LYS A 22 10.70 1.68 14.88
N ILE A 23 9.71 2.52 15.21
CA ILE A 23 8.45 2.63 14.48
C ILE A 23 8.31 4.03 13.88
N GLY A 24 7.67 4.13 12.72
CA GLY A 24 7.41 5.39 12.03
C GLY A 24 6.31 5.24 10.99
N LEU A 25 5.91 6.35 10.39
CA LEU A 25 4.96 6.34 9.27
C LEU A 25 5.65 5.86 7.99
N ALA A 26 4.93 5.04 7.23
CA ALA A 26 5.39 4.59 5.92
C ALA A 26 4.92 5.58 4.85
N SER A 27 5.85 6.08 4.02
CA SER A 27 5.49 6.86 2.84
C SER A 27 4.91 5.96 1.74
N PRO A 28 4.15 6.51 0.77
CA PRO A 28 3.65 5.74 -0.37
C PRO A 28 4.77 4.99 -1.11
N ASP A 29 5.93 5.63 -1.30
CA ASP A 29 7.08 5.01 -1.97
C ASP A 29 7.69 3.87 -1.13
N MET A 30 7.70 4.02 0.19
CA MET A 30 8.14 2.96 1.10
C MET A 30 7.21 1.73 1.03
N ILE A 31 5.88 1.95 1.01
CA ILE A 31 4.91 0.86 0.84
C ILE A 31 5.13 0.14 -0.50
N ARG A 32 5.36 0.89 -1.59
CA ARG A 32 5.69 0.30 -2.89
C ARG A 32 7.01 -0.49 -2.86
N SER A 33 8.01 -0.02 -2.12
CA SER A 33 9.30 -0.71 -1.99
C SER A 33 9.22 -2.08 -1.31
N TRP A 34 8.25 -2.29 -0.41
CA TRP A 34 8.00 -3.59 0.22
C TRP A 34 7.23 -4.55 -0.68
N SER A 35 6.58 -4.02 -1.71
CA SER A 35 5.66 -4.76 -2.54
C SER A 35 6.35 -5.58 -3.63
N PHE A 36 5.87 -6.80 -3.83
CA PHE A 36 6.28 -7.66 -4.95
C PHE A 36 5.33 -7.55 -6.15
N GLY A 37 4.28 -6.73 -6.03
CA GLY A 37 3.32 -6.50 -7.10
C GLY A 37 2.01 -5.90 -6.62
N GLU A 38 1.31 -5.30 -7.57
CA GLU A 38 0.01 -4.67 -7.38
C GLU A 38 -1.11 -5.71 -7.50
N VAL A 39 -2.02 -5.75 -6.53
CA VAL A 39 -3.26 -6.53 -6.60
C VAL A 39 -4.33 -5.68 -7.28
N LYS A 40 -4.83 -6.17 -8.42
CA LYS A 40 -5.78 -5.44 -9.26
C LYS A 40 -7.21 -5.95 -9.17
N LYS A 41 -7.36 -7.20 -8.75
CA LYS A 41 -8.65 -7.88 -8.78
C LYS A 41 -8.99 -8.49 -7.43
N PRO A 42 -10.29 -8.57 -7.08
CA PRO A 42 -10.72 -9.14 -5.81
C PRO A 42 -10.72 -10.67 -5.80
N GLU A 43 -10.50 -11.34 -6.94
CA GLU A 43 -10.60 -12.79 -6.98
C GLU A 43 -9.49 -13.47 -6.17
N THR A 44 -9.84 -14.62 -5.61
CA THR A 44 -8.98 -15.37 -4.70
C THR A 44 -8.38 -16.59 -5.39
N ILE A 45 -9.20 -17.60 -5.58
CA ILE A 45 -8.88 -18.86 -6.22
C ILE A 45 -9.96 -19.22 -7.22
N ASN A 46 -9.55 -19.94 -8.26
CA ASN A 46 -10.46 -20.51 -9.22
C ASN A 46 -11.32 -21.61 -8.57
N TYR A 47 -12.65 -21.52 -8.68
CA TYR A 47 -13.57 -22.46 -8.02
C TYR A 47 -13.41 -23.91 -8.46
N ARG A 48 -12.99 -24.17 -9.71
CA ARG A 48 -12.88 -25.52 -10.27
C ARG A 48 -11.49 -26.11 -10.09
N THR A 49 -10.46 -25.31 -10.29
CA THR A 49 -9.06 -25.79 -10.28
C THR A 49 -8.35 -25.57 -8.95
N PHE A 50 -8.94 -24.78 -8.04
CA PHE A 50 -8.34 -24.31 -6.78
C PHE A 50 -6.99 -23.61 -6.95
N LYS A 51 -6.68 -23.16 -8.18
CA LYS A 51 -5.47 -22.39 -8.46
C LYS A 51 -5.70 -20.91 -8.15
N PRO A 52 -4.72 -20.20 -7.57
CA PRO A 52 -4.83 -18.76 -7.37
C PRO A 52 -5.03 -18.02 -8.69
N GLU A 53 -5.90 -17.02 -8.66
CA GLU A 53 -6.16 -16.16 -9.81
C GLU A 53 -5.01 -15.17 -10.06
N ARG A 54 -4.83 -14.77 -11.31
CA ARG A 54 -3.79 -13.81 -11.70
C ARG A 54 -4.20 -12.40 -11.27
N ASP A 55 -3.28 -11.68 -10.62
CA ASP A 55 -3.45 -10.33 -10.09
C ASP A 55 -4.54 -10.21 -9.00
N GLY A 56 -4.96 -11.35 -8.46
CA GLY A 56 -5.87 -11.46 -7.33
C GLY A 56 -5.18 -11.55 -5.97
N LEU A 57 -5.96 -11.66 -4.91
CA LEU A 57 -5.51 -11.63 -3.51
C LEU A 57 -4.53 -12.75 -3.14
N PHE A 58 -4.55 -13.89 -3.85
CA PHE A 58 -3.65 -15.02 -3.60
C PHE A 58 -2.61 -15.24 -4.69
N CYS A 59 -2.47 -14.28 -5.62
CA CYS A 59 -1.68 -14.43 -6.85
C CYS A 59 -0.28 -14.99 -6.60
N ALA A 60 0.05 -16.10 -7.25
CA ALA A 60 1.35 -16.76 -7.08
C ALA A 60 2.52 -15.95 -7.68
N ARG A 61 2.25 -15.00 -8.59
CA ARG A 61 3.26 -14.10 -9.15
C ARG A 61 3.75 -13.08 -8.11
N ILE A 62 2.82 -12.53 -7.34
CA ILE A 62 3.09 -11.51 -6.32
C ILE A 62 3.66 -12.18 -5.07
N PHE A 63 2.91 -13.12 -4.49
CA PHE A 63 3.24 -13.68 -3.18
C PHE A 63 4.18 -14.89 -3.25
N GLY A 64 4.37 -15.50 -4.41
CA GLY A 64 5.23 -16.68 -4.59
C GLY A 64 4.46 -17.99 -4.79
N PRO A 65 5.18 -19.11 -5.00
CA PRO A 65 4.59 -20.38 -5.48
C PRO A 65 3.75 -21.08 -4.42
N VAL A 66 2.76 -21.87 -4.87
CA VAL A 66 1.87 -22.68 -4.00
C VAL A 66 2.52 -23.97 -3.53
N LYS A 67 3.48 -24.50 -4.30
CA LYS A 67 4.24 -25.72 -3.99
C LYS A 67 5.72 -25.40 -3.99
N ASP A 68 6.49 -26.09 -3.14
CA ASP A 68 7.91 -25.83 -3.00
C ASP A 68 8.65 -26.15 -4.31
N TYR A 69 9.41 -25.17 -4.79
CA TYR A 69 10.22 -25.29 -6.00
C TYR A 69 9.42 -25.78 -7.23
N GLU A 70 8.17 -25.35 -7.35
CA GLU A 70 7.32 -25.61 -8.50
C GLU A 70 6.54 -24.34 -8.90
N CYS A 71 6.62 -23.96 -10.18
CA CYS A 71 5.83 -22.85 -10.70
C CYS A 71 4.34 -23.23 -10.86
N LEU A 72 3.43 -22.24 -10.90
CA LEU A 72 1.98 -22.48 -10.90
C LEU A 72 1.48 -23.31 -12.11
N CYS A 73 2.09 -23.13 -13.28
CA CYS A 73 1.71 -23.89 -14.48
C CYS A 73 2.32 -25.31 -14.53
N GLY A 74 3.27 -25.62 -13.64
CA GLY A 74 3.96 -26.91 -13.60
C GLY A 74 5.05 -27.11 -14.67
N LYS A 75 5.40 -26.09 -15.46
CA LYS A 75 6.48 -26.16 -16.46
C LYS A 75 7.85 -26.41 -15.78
N TYR A 76 8.18 -25.58 -14.80
CA TYR A 76 9.37 -25.73 -13.99
C TYR A 76 9.02 -26.40 -12.66
N LYS A 77 9.70 -27.50 -12.35
CA LYS A 77 9.55 -28.29 -11.14
C LYS A 77 10.91 -28.72 -10.59
N ARG A 78 10.95 -29.01 -9.29
CA ARG A 78 12.11 -29.51 -8.53
C ARG A 78 13.19 -28.44 -8.33
N LEU A 79 14.12 -28.73 -7.43
CA LEU A 79 15.19 -27.82 -7.00
C LEU A 79 16.07 -27.27 -8.12
N LYS A 80 16.22 -28.00 -9.24
CA LYS A 80 17.11 -27.62 -10.36
C LYS A 80 16.77 -26.27 -10.99
N HIS A 81 15.53 -25.80 -10.87
CA HIS A 81 15.07 -24.53 -11.44
C HIS A 81 14.91 -23.43 -10.38
N ARG A 82 15.50 -23.60 -9.19
CA ARG A 82 15.44 -22.62 -8.11
C ARG A 82 15.88 -21.23 -8.60
N GLY A 83 15.08 -20.21 -8.30
CA GLY A 83 15.31 -18.81 -8.69
C GLY A 83 14.88 -18.46 -10.12
N VAL A 84 14.45 -19.44 -10.93
CA VAL A 84 13.94 -19.17 -12.29
C VAL A 84 12.53 -18.62 -12.20
N ILE A 85 12.28 -17.51 -12.89
CA ILE A 85 10.93 -16.96 -13.10
C ILE A 85 10.33 -17.61 -14.34
N CYS A 86 9.18 -18.27 -14.19
CA CYS A 86 8.52 -18.90 -15.32
C CYS A 86 7.98 -17.86 -16.31
N GLU A 87 8.32 -17.99 -17.60
CA GLU A 87 7.83 -17.11 -18.67
C GLU A 87 6.33 -17.24 -18.92
N LYS A 88 5.73 -18.41 -18.66
CA LYS A 88 4.29 -18.64 -18.89
C LYS A 88 3.40 -18.05 -17.80
N CYS A 89 3.81 -18.18 -16.53
CA CYS A 89 2.97 -17.78 -15.38
C CYS A 89 3.57 -16.66 -14.52
N GLY A 90 4.81 -16.23 -14.78
CA GLY A 90 5.50 -15.20 -14.00
C GLY A 90 5.89 -15.63 -12.57
N VAL A 91 5.66 -16.89 -12.19
CA VAL A 91 5.94 -17.37 -10.84
C VAL A 91 7.41 -17.79 -10.73
N GLU A 92 8.08 -17.21 -9.73
CA GLU A 92 9.42 -17.59 -9.33
C GLU A 92 9.43 -18.96 -8.63
N VAL A 93 10.35 -19.83 -9.04
CA VAL A 93 10.54 -21.15 -8.43
C VAL A 93 11.35 -21.00 -7.15
N THR A 94 10.66 -20.92 -6.02
CA THR A 94 11.24 -20.80 -4.68
C THR A 94 10.44 -21.60 -3.65
N GLN A 95 10.77 -21.51 -2.37
CA GLN A 95 10.00 -22.14 -1.30
C GLN A 95 8.67 -21.42 -1.10
N THR A 96 7.63 -22.16 -0.73
CA THR A 96 6.31 -21.62 -0.37
C THR A 96 6.35 -20.69 0.84
N LYS A 97 7.37 -20.83 1.71
CA LYS A 97 7.59 -19.98 2.89
C LYS A 97 7.57 -18.49 2.56
N VAL A 98 8.08 -18.10 1.38
CA VAL A 98 8.12 -16.67 0.97
C VAL A 98 6.73 -16.03 0.90
N ARG A 99 5.66 -16.82 0.74
CA ARG A 99 4.27 -16.32 0.75
C ARG A 99 3.86 -15.68 2.07
N ARG A 100 4.58 -15.99 3.15
CA ARG A 100 4.38 -15.40 4.49
C ARG A 100 5.21 -14.13 4.70
N GLU A 101 6.14 -13.83 3.80
CA GLU A 101 7.12 -12.75 3.92
C GLU A 101 6.89 -11.66 2.86
N ARG A 102 6.44 -12.03 1.65
CA ARG A 102 6.19 -11.08 0.55
C ARG A 102 4.91 -10.29 0.78
N MET A 103 5.02 -8.97 0.64
CA MET A 103 3.87 -8.05 0.68
C MET A 103 3.39 -7.72 -0.74
N GLY A 104 2.11 -7.35 -0.83
CA GLY A 104 1.48 -6.77 -2.03
C GLY A 104 1.00 -5.36 -1.71
N HIS A 105 0.67 -4.58 -2.73
CA HIS A 105 0.03 -3.27 -2.56
C HIS A 105 -1.20 -3.14 -3.46
N ILE A 106 -2.04 -2.16 -3.16
CA ILE A 106 -3.15 -1.71 -4.00
C ILE A 106 -2.94 -0.21 -4.19
N GLU A 107 -2.94 0.23 -5.44
CA GLU A 107 -2.93 1.66 -5.74
C GLU A 107 -4.36 2.19 -5.59
N LEU A 108 -4.55 3.16 -4.71
CA LEU A 108 -5.86 3.75 -4.48
C LEU A 108 -6.12 4.86 -5.51
N ALA A 109 -7.31 4.88 -6.10
CA ALA A 109 -7.71 5.90 -7.08
C ALA A 109 -7.88 7.30 -6.45
N SER A 110 -8.15 7.36 -5.15
CA SER A 110 -8.28 8.60 -4.38
C SER A 110 -7.59 8.43 -3.03
N PRO A 111 -7.00 9.50 -2.46
CA PRO A 111 -6.46 9.47 -1.10
C PRO A 111 -7.54 9.07 -0.07
N VAL A 112 -7.15 8.23 0.88
CA VAL A 112 -8.04 7.79 1.97
C VAL A 112 -7.40 8.14 3.31
N ALA A 113 -8.16 8.80 4.17
CA ALA A 113 -7.71 9.14 5.51
C ALA A 113 -7.50 7.86 6.34
N HIS A 114 -6.34 7.72 6.95
CA HIS A 114 -6.04 6.56 7.78
C HIS A 114 -6.79 6.65 9.12
N ILE A 115 -7.73 5.71 9.32
CA ILE A 115 -8.71 5.74 10.42
C ILE A 115 -8.10 5.92 11.82
N TRP A 116 -6.92 5.34 12.09
CA TRP A 116 -6.26 5.48 13.40
C TRP A 116 -5.80 6.91 13.70
N PHE A 117 -5.42 7.72 12.70
CA PHE A 117 -5.00 9.10 12.94
C PHE A 117 -6.18 10.07 12.97
N LEU A 118 -7.32 9.65 12.40
CA LEU A 118 -8.57 10.40 12.40
C LEU A 118 -9.41 10.16 13.66
N LYS A 119 -9.82 8.91 13.91
CA LYS A 119 -10.84 8.55 14.93
C LYS A 119 -10.26 8.20 16.30
N SER A 120 -8.95 7.95 16.41
CA SER A 120 -8.33 7.74 17.72
C SER A 120 -8.45 9.01 18.55
N LEU A 121 -8.74 8.89 19.86
CA LEU A 121 -8.84 10.03 20.76
C LEU A 121 -7.53 10.17 21.57
N PRO A 122 -6.87 11.34 21.54
CA PRO A 122 -7.19 12.53 20.74
C PRO A 122 -6.85 12.35 19.25
N SER A 123 -7.64 12.96 18.36
CA SER A 123 -7.41 12.90 16.91
C SER A 123 -6.08 13.55 16.57
N ARG A 124 -5.17 12.80 15.95
CA ARG A 124 -3.85 13.31 15.58
C ARG A 124 -3.95 14.33 14.44
N ILE A 125 -4.85 14.07 13.48
CA ILE A 125 -5.11 14.99 12.37
C ILE A 125 -5.81 16.26 12.90
N GLY A 126 -6.82 16.10 13.75
CA GLY A 126 -7.53 17.23 14.37
C GLY A 126 -6.60 18.16 15.15
N LEU A 127 -5.73 17.58 15.98
CA LEU A 127 -4.74 18.34 16.74
C LEU A 127 -3.73 19.06 15.84
N LEU A 128 -3.31 18.42 14.74
CA LEU A 128 -2.32 19.00 13.82
C LEU A 128 -2.89 20.18 13.02
N LEU A 129 -4.18 20.10 12.66
CA LEU A 129 -4.88 21.16 11.92
C LEU A 129 -5.50 22.23 12.83
N ASP A 130 -5.46 22.04 14.15
CA ASP A 130 -6.19 22.86 15.14
C ASP A 130 -7.70 22.96 14.83
N MET A 131 -8.29 21.83 14.43
CA MET A 131 -9.71 21.74 14.05
C MET A 131 -10.46 20.70 14.88
N PRO A 132 -11.75 20.94 15.20
CA PRO A 132 -12.60 19.91 15.76
C PRO A 132 -12.69 18.68 14.85
N LEU A 133 -12.65 17.48 15.46
CA LEU A 133 -12.80 16.22 14.71
C LEU A 133 -14.10 16.20 13.87
N ARG A 134 -15.18 16.75 14.42
CA ARG A 134 -16.48 16.83 13.73
C ARG A 134 -16.37 17.60 12.41
N ASP A 135 -15.63 18.71 12.41
CA ASP A 135 -15.49 19.57 11.23
C ASP A 135 -14.67 18.89 10.14
N ILE A 136 -13.60 18.19 10.51
CA ILE A 136 -12.82 17.36 9.57
C ILE A 136 -13.67 16.23 8.98
N GLU A 137 -14.53 15.61 9.79
CA GLU A 137 -15.43 14.56 9.31
C GLU A 137 -16.44 15.09 8.29
N ARG A 138 -16.97 16.31 8.49
CA ARG A 138 -17.88 16.94 7.52
C ARG A 138 -17.20 17.13 6.16
N VAL A 139 -15.94 17.56 6.16
CA VAL A 139 -15.16 17.65 4.91
C VAL A 139 -14.91 16.26 4.31
N LEU A 140 -14.51 15.27 5.12
CA LEU A 140 -14.20 13.93 4.66
C LEU A 140 -15.42 13.20 4.07
N TYR A 141 -16.61 13.47 4.59
CA TYR A 141 -17.87 12.91 4.10
C TYR A 141 -18.56 13.79 3.03
N PHE A 142 -17.84 14.78 2.49
CA PHE A 142 -18.35 15.68 1.44
C PHE A 142 -19.60 16.48 1.85
N GLU A 143 -19.75 16.78 3.14
CA GLU A 143 -20.82 17.65 3.64
C GLU A 143 -20.45 19.14 3.50
N MET A 144 -19.15 19.47 3.55
CA MET A 144 -18.65 20.83 3.46
C MET A 144 -17.33 20.91 2.69
N TYR A 145 -17.07 22.10 2.14
CA TYR A 145 -15.79 22.48 1.59
C TYR A 145 -14.91 23.11 2.67
N ILE A 146 -13.60 23.08 2.46
CA ILE A 146 -12.61 23.73 3.33
C ILE A 146 -11.66 24.56 2.49
N VAL A 147 -11.39 25.78 2.94
CA VAL A 147 -10.44 26.68 2.27
C VAL A 147 -9.01 26.19 2.54
N THR A 148 -8.33 25.70 1.50
CA THR A 148 -6.93 25.22 1.61
C THR A 148 -5.93 26.36 1.52
N GLU A 149 -6.17 27.31 0.62
CA GLU A 149 -5.34 28.49 0.35
C GLU A 149 -6.27 29.70 0.12
N PRO A 150 -6.22 30.75 0.96
CA PRO A 150 -7.18 31.85 0.89
C PRO A 150 -6.88 32.93 -0.16
N GLY A 151 -5.68 32.92 -0.77
CA GLY A 151 -5.31 33.91 -1.79
C GLY A 151 -5.45 35.36 -1.32
N MET A 152 -6.07 36.20 -2.16
CA MET A 152 -6.37 37.62 -1.86
C MET A 152 -7.84 37.83 -1.44
N THR A 153 -8.56 36.74 -1.12
CA THR A 153 -9.96 36.78 -0.70
C THR A 153 -10.12 37.17 0.77
N ASP A 154 -11.36 37.37 1.21
CA ASP A 154 -11.74 37.57 2.61
C ASP A 154 -11.87 36.26 3.42
N LEU A 155 -11.52 35.11 2.81
CA LEU A 155 -11.62 33.79 3.44
C LEU A 155 -10.40 33.46 4.30
N GLU A 156 -10.60 32.65 5.33
CA GLU A 156 -9.53 32.16 6.19
C GLU A 156 -9.14 30.73 5.85
N ARG A 157 -7.84 30.40 5.96
CA ARG A 157 -7.37 29.03 5.78
C ARG A 157 -8.00 28.13 6.85
N GLY A 158 -8.61 27.02 6.42
CA GLY A 158 -9.33 26.11 7.31
C GLY A 158 -10.78 26.51 7.59
N GLN A 159 -11.25 27.64 7.03
CA GLN A 159 -12.65 28.01 7.07
C GLN A 159 -13.50 26.97 6.33
N LEU A 160 -14.60 26.57 6.95
CA LEU A 160 -15.59 25.69 6.34
C LEU A 160 -16.63 26.50 5.58
N LEU A 161 -17.00 26.00 4.40
CA LEU A 161 -18.03 26.57 3.55
C LEU A 161 -19.10 25.52 3.26
N THR A 162 -20.37 25.91 3.36
CA THR A 162 -21.46 25.13 2.77
C THR A 162 -21.39 25.21 1.24
N GLU A 163 -22.14 24.35 0.55
CA GLU A 163 -22.21 24.37 -0.92
C GLU A 163 -22.67 25.73 -1.45
N GLU A 164 -23.71 26.33 -0.85
CA GLU A 164 -24.19 27.67 -1.22
C GLU A 164 -23.09 28.74 -1.02
N GLN A 165 -22.40 28.71 0.12
CA GLN A 165 -21.32 29.67 0.41
C GLN A 165 -20.12 29.50 -0.52
N TYR A 166 -19.82 28.26 -0.92
CA TYR A 166 -18.77 27.97 -1.88
C TYR A 166 -19.11 28.58 -3.25
N LEU A 167 -20.33 28.37 -3.74
CA LEU A 167 -20.78 28.92 -5.03
C LEU A 167 -20.82 30.46 -5.01
N ASP A 168 -21.32 31.06 -3.93
CA ASP A 168 -21.32 32.52 -3.77
C ASP A 168 -19.89 33.09 -3.74
N ALA A 169 -18.94 32.38 -3.12
CA ALA A 169 -17.53 32.79 -3.07
C ALA A 169 -16.85 32.65 -4.45
N GLU A 170 -17.14 31.58 -5.18
CA GLU A 170 -16.65 31.33 -6.55
C GLU A 170 -17.16 32.43 -7.51
N ASP A 171 -18.43 32.80 -7.42
CA ASP A 171 -19.02 33.88 -8.23
C ASP A 171 -18.41 35.26 -7.92
N ARG A 172 -18.08 35.50 -6.64
CA ARG A 172 -17.54 36.79 -6.17
C ARG A 172 -16.09 37.00 -6.58
N TRP A 173 -15.27 35.96 -6.48
CA TRP A 173 -13.80 36.09 -6.61
C TRP A 173 -13.25 35.47 -7.90
N GLN A 174 -14.02 34.65 -8.62
CA GLN A 174 -13.72 34.08 -9.94
C GLN A 174 -12.26 33.62 -10.09
N ASP A 175 -11.41 34.40 -10.78
CA ASP A 175 -10.01 34.06 -11.07
C ASP A 175 -9.09 34.11 -9.83
N GLU A 176 -9.55 34.70 -8.71
CA GLU A 176 -8.80 34.80 -7.45
C GLU A 176 -9.20 33.74 -6.40
N PHE A 177 -10.14 32.84 -6.74
CA PHE A 177 -10.67 31.77 -5.88
C PHE A 177 -9.94 30.43 -6.05
#